data_AF-A0A924II17-F1
#
_entry.id   AF-A0A924II17-F1
#
_cell.length_a   1.000
_cell.length_b   1.000
_cell.length_c   1.000
_cell.angle_alpha   90.00
_cell.angle_beta   90.00
_cell.angle_gamma   90.00
#
_symmetry.space_group_name_H-M   'P 1'
#
loop_
_entity.id
_entity.type
_entity.pdbx_description
1 polymer ?
#
loop_
_entity_poly.entity_id
_entity_poly.type
_entity_poly.pdbx_seq_one_letter_code
_entity_poly.pdbx_strand_id
1 'polypeptide(L)'
;MSKKTYFQYQKDLNLPIYLSADLGVFESSFGEFLAKMKFHKLSDKEEATALDEIKKNKNARILHITEASPIVAKQIQNIMESDRYGAESIIPKDGYRVYRHKDIGLMVYSFGVKEWQLGCYKDFGSNQFLFAGKMVINRFLSWALVPHGLLGIWGVTVDDGMVAQKPIDSRGEVVFIDVIGLRMVSFDGVKKLRPHFKILRLDPMLKGRNIRMSSEELLSFLSAHCSYLDSSGLSVPVRQMIQALSKMTDGLVHPQESFRPRTDLSL
;
A
#
# COMPACT_ATOMS: atom_id res chain seq x y z
N MET A 1 -25.65 -3.25 -17.82
CA MET A 1 -24.28 -3.09 -17.28
C MET A 1 -24.35 -1.96 -16.26
N SER A 2 -23.90 -2.19 -15.03
CA SER A 2 -23.84 -1.12 -14.04
C SER A 2 -22.71 -0.13 -14.37
N LYS A 3 -22.92 1.15 -14.04
CA LYS A 3 -21.96 2.22 -14.33
C LYS A 3 -20.78 2.11 -13.36
N LYS A 4 -19.59 1.76 -13.87
CA LYS A 4 -18.35 1.82 -13.09
C LYS A 4 -18.04 3.27 -12.72
N THR A 5 -17.55 3.46 -11.50
CA THR A 5 -16.97 4.72 -11.02
C THR A 5 -15.46 4.57 -10.98
N TYR A 6 -14.73 5.57 -11.49
CA TYR A 6 -13.28 5.59 -11.52
C TYR A 6 -12.71 6.52 -10.45
N PHE A 7 -11.55 6.14 -9.93
CA PHE A 7 -10.81 6.91 -8.94
C PHE A 7 -9.33 6.99 -9.32
N GLN A 8 -8.67 8.08 -8.96
CA GLN A 8 -7.22 8.25 -9.12
C GLN A 8 -6.55 8.42 -7.76
N TYR A 9 -5.46 7.69 -7.55
CA TYR A 9 -4.63 7.82 -6.35
C TYR A 9 -3.87 9.15 -6.37
N GLN A 10 -3.97 9.92 -5.29
CA GLN A 10 -3.17 11.15 -5.06
C GLN A 10 -3.07 12.02 -6.32
N LYS A 11 -4.21 12.50 -6.81
CA LYS A 11 -4.35 13.20 -8.09
C LYS A 11 -3.37 14.36 -8.27
N ASP A 12 -3.03 15.06 -7.18
CA ASP A 12 -2.07 16.17 -7.17
C ASP A 12 -0.63 15.76 -7.54
N LEU A 13 -0.29 14.47 -7.40
CA LEU A 13 0.99 13.90 -7.82
C LEU A 13 1.02 13.51 -9.30
N ASN A 14 -0.12 13.59 -9.99
CA ASN A 14 -0.28 13.16 -11.37
C ASN A 14 0.23 11.72 -11.64
N LEU A 15 0.02 10.83 -10.68
CA LEU A 15 0.38 9.42 -10.81
C LEU A 15 -0.69 8.68 -11.63
N PRO A 16 -0.33 7.86 -12.62
CA PRO A 16 -1.29 7.16 -13.48
C PRO A 16 -1.78 5.86 -12.81
N ILE A 17 -2.27 5.97 -11.59
CA ILE A 17 -2.69 4.85 -10.73
C ILE A 17 -4.17 5.00 -10.40
N TYR A 18 -4.96 4.03 -10.84
CA TYR A 18 -6.42 4.14 -10.86
C TYR A 18 -7.10 2.95 -10.19
N LEU A 19 -8.31 3.18 -9.70
CA LEU A 19 -9.26 2.13 -9.35
C LEU A 19 -10.53 2.30 -10.15
N SER A 20 -11.24 1.21 -10.37
CA SER A 20 -12.64 1.27 -10.79
C SER A 20 -13.48 0.27 -10.03
N ALA A 21 -14.69 0.67 -9.68
CA ALA A 21 -15.64 -0.18 -8.97
C ALA A 21 -17.08 0.23 -9.31
N ASP A 22 -18.01 -0.70 -9.18
CA ASP A 22 -19.43 -0.38 -9.18
C ASP A 22 -19.90 -0.12 -7.74
N LEU A 23 -20.09 1.15 -7.39
CA LEU A 23 -20.50 1.54 -6.05
C LEU A 23 -21.90 1.04 -5.67
N GLY A 24 -22.74 0.64 -6.64
CA GLY A 24 -24.06 0.07 -6.35
C GLY A 24 -24.02 -1.36 -5.82
N VAL A 25 -22.87 -2.04 -5.91
CA VAL A 25 -22.68 -3.43 -5.46
C VAL A 25 -22.12 -3.51 -4.05
N PHE A 26 -21.32 -2.52 -3.64
CA PHE A 26 -20.66 -2.49 -2.33
C PHE A 26 -21.47 -1.70 -1.30
N GLU A 27 -21.12 -1.87 -0.03
CA GLU A 27 -21.68 -1.05 1.05
C GLU A 27 -21.41 0.45 0.86
N SER A 28 -22.29 1.30 1.38
CA SER A 28 -22.22 2.77 1.21
C SER A 28 -20.91 3.38 1.72
N SER A 29 -20.26 2.77 2.71
CA SER A 29 -18.97 3.22 3.27
C SER A 29 -17.78 2.97 2.34
N PHE A 30 -17.93 2.18 1.27
CA PHE A 30 -16.81 1.82 0.39
C PHE A 30 -16.18 3.05 -0.30
N GLY A 31 -17.00 4.01 -0.72
CA GLY A 31 -16.51 5.27 -1.29
C GLY A 31 -15.66 6.08 -0.30
N GLU A 32 -16.10 6.15 0.96
CA GLU A 32 -15.35 6.82 2.04
C GLU A 32 -14.04 6.09 2.37
N PHE A 33 -14.05 4.75 2.35
CA PHE A 33 -12.85 3.94 2.49
C PHE A 33 -11.81 4.28 1.42
N LEU A 34 -12.21 4.33 0.14
CA LEU A 34 -11.31 4.71 -0.95
C LEU A 34 -10.79 6.16 -0.81
N ALA A 35 -11.66 7.09 -0.40
CA ALA A 35 -11.25 8.47 -0.13
C ALA A 35 -10.23 8.56 1.01
N LYS A 36 -10.41 7.79 2.09
CA LYS A 36 -9.42 7.65 3.17
C LYS A 36 -8.10 7.10 2.63
N MET A 37 -8.14 6.14 1.70
CA MET A 37 -6.97 5.63 0.96
C MET A 37 -6.40 6.61 -0.09
N LYS A 38 -6.84 7.87 -0.11
CA LYS A 38 -6.40 8.94 -1.02
C LYS A 38 -6.71 8.69 -2.50
N PHE A 39 -7.72 7.86 -2.77
CA PHE A 39 -8.33 7.74 -4.07
C PHE A 39 -9.44 8.78 -4.24
N HIS A 40 -9.30 9.63 -5.24
CA HIS A 40 -10.26 10.68 -5.54
C HIS A 40 -11.14 10.24 -6.70
N LYS A 41 -12.46 10.35 -6.53
CA LYS A 41 -13.43 10.06 -7.58
C LYS A 41 -13.20 11.00 -8.76
N LEU A 42 -13.18 10.46 -9.96
CA LEU A 42 -13.02 11.22 -11.19
C LEU A 42 -14.39 11.73 -11.69
N SER A 43 -14.39 12.94 -12.25
CA SER A 43 -15.51 13.43 -13.06
C SER A 43 -15.53 12.75 -14.43
N ASP A 44 -16.65 12.82 -15.18
CA ASP A 44 -16.76 12.15 -16.48
C ASP A 44 -15.68 12.63 -17.48
N LYS A 45 -15.27 13.91 -17.41
CA LYS A 45 -14.18 14.46 -18.24
C LYS A 45 -12.83 13.84 -17.86
N GLU A 46 -12.56 13.72 -16.57
CA GLU A 46 -11.29 13.19 -16.06
C GLU A 46 -11.20 11.68 -16.27
N GLU A 47 -12.32 10.97 -16.21
CA GLU A 47 -12.41 9.56 -16.55
C GLU A 47 -11.97 9.32 -18.00
N ALA A 48 -12.47 10.11 -18.96
CA ALA A 48 -12.06 9.99 -20.36
C ALA A 48 -10.54 10.22 -20.53
N THR A 49 -9.98 11.21 -19.84
CA THR A 49 -8.52 11.46 -19.83
C THR A 49 -7.75 10.31 -19.19
N ALA A 50 -8.22 9.78 -18.05
CA ALA A 50 -7.59 8.66 -17.37
C ALA A 50 -7.57 7.39 -18.22
N LEU A 51 -8.67 7.08 -18.92
CA LEU A 51 -8.75 5.93 -19.81
C LEU A 51 -7.80 6.04 -21.02
N ASP A 52 -7.62 7.25 -21.56
CA ASP A 52 -6.64 7.52 -22.61
C ASP A 52 -5.19 7.38 -22.07
N GLU A 53 -4.92 7.93 -20.89
CA GLU A 53 -3.62 7.82 -20.21
C GLU A 53 -3.25 6.36 -19.92
N ILE A 54 -4.21 5.55 -19.44
CA ILE A 54 -4.00 4.11 -19.23
C ILE A 54 -3.58 3.43 -20.54
N LYS A 55 -4.18 3.77 -21.68
CA LYS A 55 -3.81 3.18 -22.97
C LYS A 55 -2.39 3.58 -23.40
N LYS A 56 -2.01 4.84 -23.24
CA LYS A 56 -0.73 5.38 -23.73
C LYS A 56 0.45 5.09 -22.80
N ASN A 57 0.26 5.20 -21.50
CA ASN A 57 1.33 5.11 -20.52
C ASN A 57 1.61 3.65 -20.11
N LYS A 58 2.82 3.16 -20.37
CA LYS A 58 3.25 1.77 -20.07
C LYS A 58 3.25 1.46 -18.57
N ASN A 59 3.46 2.49 -17.74
CA ASN A 59 3.53 2.38 -16.28
C ASN A 59 2.19 2.73 -15.61
N ALA A 60 1.15 3.05 -16.38
CA ALA A 60 -0.19 3.20 -15.83
C ALA A 60 -0.71 1.87 -15.29
N ARG A 61 -1.44 1.92 -14.18
CA ARG A 61 -2.06 0.75 -13.57
C ARG A 61 -3.49 1.08 -13.16
N ILE A 62 -4.40 0.15 -13.44
CA ILE A 62 -5.77 0.20 -12.98
C ILE A 62 -6.14 -1.12 -12.29
N LEU A 63 -6.73 -1.02 -11.10
CA LEU A 63 -7.33 -2.18 -10.42
C LEU A 63 -8.85 -2.08 -10.51
N HIS A 64 -9.46 -3.10 -11.11
CA HIS A 64 -10.90 -3.28 -11.15
C HIS A 64 -11.35 -4.04 -9.92
N ILE A 65 -12.13 -3.41 -9.05
CA ILE A 65 -12.68 -4.00 -7.85
C ILE A 65 -14.12 -4.44 -8.15
N THR A 66 -14.38 -5.73 -7.97
CA THR A 66 -15.67 -6.36 -8.27
C THR A 66 -16.08 -7.29 -7.14
N GLU A 67 -17.39 -7.49 -6.96
CA GLU A 67 -17.87 -8.53 -6.06
C GLU A 67 -17.35 -9.90 -6.53
N ALA A 68 -16.84 -10.68 -5.58
CA ALA A 68 -16.34 -12.02 -5.85
C ALA A 68 -17.48 -12.92 -6.36
N SER A 69 -17.27 -13.55 -7.52
CA SER A 69 -18.17 -14.60 -7.98
C SER A 69 -18.15 -15.79 -7.00
N PRO A 70 -19.16 -16.69 -7.01
CA PRO A 70 -19.19 -17.85 -6.10
C PRO A 70 -17.92 -18.72 -6.17
N ILE A 71 -17.28 -18.82 -7.34
CA ILE A 71 -16.02 -19.55 -7.50
C ILE A 71 -14.86 -18.81 -6.82
N VAL A 72 -14.78 -17.48 -7.00
CA VAL A 72 -13.73 -16.65 -6.37
C VAL A 72 -13.92 -16.60 -4.86
N ALA A 73 -15.17 -16.46 -4.38
CA ALA A 73 -15.50 -16.47 -2.95
C ALA A 73 -15.05 -17.77 -2.27
N LYS A 74 -15.27 -18.93 -2.90
CA LYS A 74 -14.75 -20.21 -2.40
C LYS A 74 -13.23 -20.21 -2.29
N GLN A 75 -12.51 -19.62 -3.25
CA GLN A 75 -11.04 -19.53 -3.19
C GLN A 75 -10.56 -18.58 -2.09
N ILE A 76 -11.28 -17.48 -1.83
CA ILE A 76 -10.96 -16.55 -0.75
C ILE A 76 -11.04 -17.25 0.61
N GLN A 77 -12.07 -18.07 0.84
CA GLN A 77 -12.30 -18.79 2.09
C GLN A 77 -11.52 -20.11 2.21
N ASN A 78 -11.04 -20.67 1.10
CA ASN A 78 -10.42 -21.99 1.10
C ASN A 78 -9.20 -22.04 2.05
N ILE A 79 -9.10 -23.08 2.87
CA ILE A 79 -7.94 -23.24 3.75
C ILE A 79 -6.76 -23.70 2.90
N MET A 80 -5.65 -22.96 2.98
CA MET A 80 -4.42 -23.27 2.27
C MET A 80 -3.27 -23.49 3.25
N GLU A 81 -2.26 -24.25 2.85
CA GLU A 81 -1.07 -24.46 3.69
C GLU A 81 -0.35 -23.15 4.02
N SER A 82 -0.36 -22.20 3.09
CA SER A 82 0.21 -20.86 3.28
C SER A 82 -0.43 -20.09 4.44
N ASP A 83 -1.67 -20.41 4.82
CA ASP A 83 -2.38 -19.74 5.91
C ASP A 83 -1.67 -19.89 7.26
N ARG A 84 -0.78 -20.88 7.39
CA ARG A 84 0.08 -21.09 8.58
C ARG A 84 1.06 -19.95 8.82
N TYR A 85 1.40 -19.19 7.77
CA TYR A 85 2.40 -18.11 7.82
C TYR A 85 1.77 -16.71 7.83
N GLY A 86 0.43 -16.62 7.71
CA GLY A 86 -0.30 -15.37 7.71
C GLY A 86 -1.53 -15.42 6.79
N ALA A 87 -2.34 -14.37 6.82
CA ALA A 87 -3.54 -14.27 5.99
C ALA A 87 -3.24 -13.97 4.51
N GLU A 88 -2.03 -13.51 4.19
CA GLU A 88 -1.62 -13.14 2.84
C GLU A 88 -0.82 -14.24 2.17
N SER A 89 -1.08 -14.47 0.88
CA SER A 89 -0.30 -15.39 0.04
C SER A 89 -0.25 -14.90 -1.39
N ILE A 90 0.81 -15.31 -2.11
CA ILE A 90 0.95 -15.08 -3.54
C ILE A 90 1.22 -16.42 -4.20
N ILE A 91 0.34 -16.78 -5.14
CA ILE A 91 0.44 -18.00 -5.93
C ILE A 91 0.92 -17.59 -7.32
N PRO A 92 2.17 -17.93 -7.70
CA PRO A 92 2.63 -17.71 -9.06
C PRO A 92 1.86 -18.63 -10.02
N LYS A 93 1.47 -18.08 -11.16
CA LYS A 93 0.86 -18.79 -12.29
C LYS A 93 1.64 -18.44 -13.56
N ASP A 94 1.43 -19.21 -14.63
CA ASP A 94 2.08 -18.92 -15.90
C ASP A 94 1.51 -17.62 -16.49
N GLY A 95 2.35 -16.58 -16.55
CA GLY A 95 2.02 -15.26 -17.11
C GLY A 95 1.35 -14.27 -16.14
N TYR A 96 0.91 -14.71 -14.97
CA TYR A 96 0.28 -13.84 -13.96
C TYR A 96 0.49 -14.34 -12.53
N ARG A 97 0.07 -13.55 -11.55
CA ARG A 97 0.14 -13.87 -10.13
C ARG A 97 -1.23 -13.69 -9.49
N VAL A 98 -1.49 -14.50 -8.47
CA VAL A 98 -2.70 -14.41 -7.67
C VAL A 98 -2.31 -14.09 -6.24
N TYR A 99 -2.60 -12.87 -5.82
CA TYR A 99 -2.53 -12.49 -4.42
C TYR A 99 -3.86 -12.83 -3.74
N ARG A 100 -3.80 -13.40 -2.54
CA ARG A 100 -4.96 -13.68 -1.72
C ARG A 100 -4.72 -13.12 -0.34
N HIS A 101 -5.71 -12.37 0.15
CA HIS A 101 -5.90 -12.14 1.57
C HIS A 101 -7.07 -13.01 2.03
N LYS A 102 -6.80 -13.98 2.90
CA LYS A 102 -7.79 -14.89 3.47
C LYS A 102 -8.97 -14.11 4.03
N ASP A 103 -10.17 -14.59 3.72
CA ASP A 103 -11.47 -14.05 4.13
C ASP A 103 -11.82 -12.64 3.61
N ILE A 104 -10.98 -12.04 2.75
CA ILE A 104 -11.15 -10.64 2.34
C ILE A 104 -11.22 -10.49 0.82
N GLY A 105 -10.24 -11.03 0.09
CA GLY A 105 -10.16 -10.79 -1.34
C GLY A 105 -9.06 -11.54 -2.06
N LEU A 106 -9.24 -11.63 -3.37
CA LEU A 106 -8.32 -12.28 -4.30
C LEU A 106 -8.04 -11.34 -5.47
N MET A 107 -6.76 -11.03 -5.68
CA MET A 107 -6.29 -10.13 -6.72
C MET A 107 -5.48 -10.88 -7.76
N VAL A 108 -5.91 -10.77 -9.02
CA VAL A 108 -5.17 -11.28 -10.18
C VAL A 108 -4.42 -10.12 -10.81
N TYR A 109 -3.10 -10.27 -10.92
CA TYR A 109 -2.23 -9.21 -11.43
C TYR A 109 -1.07 -9.77 -12.26
N SER A 110 -0.53 -8.94 -13.14
CA SER A 110 0.73 -9.21 -13.82
C SER A 110 1.47 -7.90 -14.06
N PHE A 111 2.77 -7.88 -13.78
CA PHE A 111 3.58 -6.67 -13.95
C PHE A 111 3.68 -6.21 -15.42
N GLY A 112 3.45 -7.12 -16.38
CA GLY A 112 3.48 -6.84 -17.82
C GLY A 112 2.18 -6.26 -18.38
N VAL A 113 1.10 -6.22 -17.60
CA VAL A 113 -0.20 -5.67 -18.03
C VAL A 113 -0.64 -4.52 -17.13
N LYS A 114 -1.52 -3.67 -17.65
CA LYS A 114 -1.98 -2.46 -16.97
C LYS A 114 -3.22 -2.68 -16.11
N GLU A 115 -4.04 -3.66 -16.48
CA GLU A 115 -5.34 -3.93 -15.86
C GLU A 115 -5.25 -5.14 -14.94
N TRP A 116 -5.52 -4.91 -13.65
CA TRP A 116 -5.58 -5.95 -12.62
C TRP A 116 -7.01 -6.06 -12.08
N GLN A 117 -7.33 -7.18 -11.45
CA GLN A 117 -8.68 -7.44 -10.95
C GLN A 117 -8.64 -7.90 -9.50
N LEU A 118 -9.52 -7.35 -8.66
CA LEU A 118 -9.76 -7.75 -7.29
C LEU A 118 -11.21 -8.23 -7.15
N GLY A 119 -11.38 -9.50 -6.80
CA GLY A 119 -12.64 -10.03 -6.31
C GLY A 119 -12.67 -9.94 -4.78
N CYS A 120 -13.69 -9.32 -4.20
CA CYS A 120 -13.88 -9.23 -2.75
C CYS A 120 -15.38 -9.25 -2.37
N TYR A 121 -15.68 -9.34 -1.08
CA TYR A 121 -17.04 -9.28 -0.57
C TYR A 121 -17.60 -7.84 -0.56
N LYS A 122 -18.93 -7.69 -0.46
CA LYS A 122 -19.61 -6.39 -0.53
C LYS A 122 -19.25 -5.43 0.61
N ASP A 123 -18.86 -6.00 1.74
CA ASP A 123 -18.42 -5.33 2.97
C ASP A 123 -16.91 -5.00 2.96
N PHE A 124 -16.23 -5.17 1.83
CA PHE A 124 -14.82 -4.81 1.68
C PHE A 124 -14.59 -3.32 1.99
N GLY A 125 -13.72 -3.04 2.96
CA GLY A 125 -13.44 -1.68 3.42
C GLY A 125 -14.44 -1.11 4.43
N SER A 126 -15.44 -1.90 4.86
CA SER A 126 -16.28 -1.59 6.02
C SER A 126 -15.45 -1.47 7.31
N ASN A 127 -16.03 -0.95 8.39
CA ASN A 127 -15.33 -0.81 9.67
C ASN A 127 -14.80 -2.15 10.22
N GLN A 128 -15.55 -3.25 10.00
CA GLN A 128 -15.13 -4.59 10.42
C GLN A 128 -13.89 -5.07 9.65
N PHE A 129 -13.81 -4.76 8.36
CA PHE A 129 -12.74 -5.24 7.47
C PHE A 129 -11.76 -4.14 7.08
N LEU A 130 -11.74 -3.02 7.81
CA LEU A 130 -10.97 -1.83 7.45
C LEU A 130 -9.47 -2.13 7.37
N PHE A 131 -8.92 -2.77 8.40
CA PHE A 131 -7.50 -3.14 8.44
C PHE A 131 -7.09 -3.98 7.23
N ALA A 132 -7.86 -5.05 6.95
CA ALA A 132 -7.52 -5.95 5.87
C ALA A 132 -7.79 -5.36 4.48
N GLY A 133 -8.83 -4.52 4.35
CA GLY A 133 -9.04 -3.72 3.15
C GLY A 133 -7.86 -2.80 2.85
N LYS A 134 -7.33 -2.10 3.87
CA LYS A 134 -6.11 -1.30 3.74
C LYS A 134 -4.92 -2.14 3.29
N MET A 135 -4.74 -3.34 3.87
CA MET A 135 -3.67 -4.26 3.47
C MET A 135 -3.73 -4.56 1.96
N VAL A 136 -4.88 -5.01 1.46
CA VAL A 136 -5.08 -5.37 0.04
C VAL A 136 -4.80 -4.19 -0.89
N ILE A 137 -5.36 -3.01 -0.59
CA ILE A 137 -5.14 -1.81 -1.42
C ILE A 137 -3.69 -1.34 -1.36
N ASN A 138 -3.05 -1.40 -0.19
CA ASN A 138 -1.64 -1.03 -0.06
C ASN A 138 -0.74 -2.03 -0.80
N ARG A 139 -1.04 -3.34 -0.83
CA ARG A 139 -0.31 -4.28 -1.69
C ARG A 139 -0.38 -3.89 -3.17
N PHE A 140 -1.57 -3.56 -3.65
CA PHE A 140 -1.75 -3.02 -5.00
C PHE A 140 -0.86 -1.79 -5.24
N LEU A 141 -0.95 -0.79 -4.37
CA LEU A 141 -0.16 0.44 -4.49
C LEU A 141 1.35 0.16 -4.45
N SER A 142 1.81 -0.72 -3.56
CA SER A 142 3.23 -1.08 -3.43
C SER A 142 3.78 -1.78 -4.65
N TRP A 143 2.95 -2.45 -5.44
CA TRP A 143 3.36 -2.95 -6.75
C TRP A 143 3.29 -1.89 -7.85
N ALA A 144 2.19 -1.14 -7.88
CA ALA A 144 1.87 -0.23 -8.96
C ALA A 144 2.74 1.04 -8.97
N LEU A 145 3.25 1.44 -7.81
CA LEU A 145 4.05 2.66 -7.64
C LEU A 145 5.56 2.46 -7.83
N VAL A 146 6.05 1.22 -7.83
CA VAL A 146 7.49 0.91 -8.02
C VAL A 146 8.05 1.49 -9.33
N PRO A 147 7.38 1.38 -10.49
CA PRO A 147 7.84 2.00 -11.73
C PRO A 147 7.92 3.53 -11.69
N HIS A 148 7.29 4.16 -10.71
CA HIS A 148 7.28 5.61 -10.49
C HIS A 148 8.28 6.05 -9.42
N GLY A 149 9.09 5.13 -8.88
CA GLY A 149 10.12 5.43 -7.90
C GLY A 149 9.63 5.57 -6.45
N LEU A 150 8.39 5.14 -6.15
CA LEU A 150 7.90 5.14 -4.78
C LEU A 150 8.03 3.76 -4.12
N LEU A 151 8.57 3.78 -2.92
CA LEU A 151 8.75 2.62 -2.04
C LEU A 151 7.80 2.72 -0.86
N GLY A 152 6.90 1.75 -0.69
CA GLY A 152 6.02 1.70 0.48
C GLY A 152 6.67 0.99 1.66
N ILE A 153 6.68 1.63 2.83
CA ILE A 153 7.12 1.05 4.10
C ILE A 153 5.93 1.04 5.07
N TRP A 154 5.68 -0.09 5.75
CA TRP A 154 4.66 -0.16 6.79
C TRP A 154 5.04 0.78 7.93
N GLY A 155 4.15 1.70 8.28
CA GLY A 155 4.51 2.77 9.18
C GLY A 155 3.54 3.92 9.23
N VAL A 156 3.83 4.84 10.14
CA VAL A 156 3.11 6.10 10.31
C VAL A 156 4.09 7.27 10.24
N THR A 157 3.63 8.40 9.69
CA THR A 157 4.41 9.65 9.67
C THR A 157 4.53 10.25 11.08
N VAL A 158 5.63 10.96 11.32
CA VAL A 158 5.86 11.87 12.46
C VAL A 158 6.44 13.19 11.94
N ASP A 159 6.62 14.19 12.79
CA ASP A 159 7.01 15.54 12.36
C ASP A 159 8.33 15.60 11.56
N ASP A 160 9.34 14.84 11.99
CA ASP A 160 10.68 14.82 11.39
C ASP A 160 10.99 13.54 10.60
N GLY A 161 9.97 12.73 10.30
CA GLY A 161 10.25 11.39 9.80
C GLY A 161 9.06 10.46 9.69
N MET A 162 9.35 9.18 9.90
CA MET A 162 8.34 8.14 10.07
C MET A 162 8.76 7.12 11.12
N VAL A 163 7.78 6.43 11.68
CA VAL A 163 8.00 5.20 12.44
C VAL A 163 7.67 4.02 11.54
N ALA A 164 8.68 3.20 11.25
CA ALA A 164 8.47 1.94 10.55
C ALA A 164 8.13 0.84 11.56
N GLN A 165 7.07 0.10 11.29
CA GLN A 165 6.52 -0.89 12.21
C GLN A 165 5.78 -1.99 11.44
N LYS A 166 5.38 -3.05 12.13
CA LYS A 166 4.63 -4.13 11.47
C LYS A 166 3.27 -3.61 11.01
N PRO A 167 2.64 -4.25 10.00
CA PRO A 167 1.34 -3.79 9.50
C PRO A 167 0.28 -3.67 10.60
N ILE A 168 0.24 -4.62 11.55
CA ILE A 168 -0.71 -4.61 12.66
C ILE A 168 -0.51 -3.39 13.57
N ASP A 169 0.74 -3.03 13.86
CA ASP A 169 1.08 -1.89 14.71
C ASP A 169 0.79 -0.56 13.97
N SER A 170 0.93 -0.54 12.64
CA SER A 170 0.54 0.61 11.81
C SER A 170 -0.95 0.66 11.48
N ARG A 171 -1.77 -0.26 11.99
CA ARG A 171 -3.21 -0.36 11.64
C ARG A 171 -3.42 -0.38 10.11
N GLY A 172 -2.51 -1.05 9.40
CA GLY A 172 -2.52 -1.19 7.95
C GLY A 172 -2.06 0.05 7.19
N GLU A 173 -1.40 1.01 7.86
CA GLU A 173 -0.87 2.20 7.20
C GLU A 173 0.49 1.95 6.53
N VAL A 174 0.65 2.56 5.34
CA VAL A 174 1.90 2.59 4.58
C VAL A 174 2.29 4.03 4.31
N VAL A 175 3.58 4.31 4.50
CA VAL A 175 4.22 5.54 4.05
C VAL A 175 4.95 5.22 2.75
N PHE A 176 4.55 5.86 1.65
CA PHE A 176 5.22 5.74 0.36
C PHE A 176 6.27 6.84 0.22
N ILE A 177 7.53 6.43 0.11
CA ILE A 177 8.66 7.35 -0.08
C ILE A 177 9.00 7.39 -1.57
N ASP A 178 8.79 8.54 -2.20
CA ASP A 178 9.30 8.87 -3.53
C ASP A 178 10.81 9.13 -3.41
N VAL A 179 11.59 8.10 -3.74
CA VAL A 179 13.05 8.10 -3.59
C VAL A 179 13.71 9.04 -4.62
N ILE A 180 13.04 9.32 -5.74
CA ILE A 180 13.56 10.17 -6.81
C ILE A 180 13.14 11.63 -6.57
N GLY A 181 11.85 11.87 -6.34
CA GLY A 181 11.29 13.19 -6.12
C GLY A 181 11.45 13.72 -4.70
N LEU A 182 12.04 12.94 -3.79
CA LEU A 182 12.29 13.27 -2.38
C LEU A 182 11.01 13.75 -1.67
N ARG A 183 9.96 12.94 -1.77
CA ARG A 183 8.65 13.20 -1.15
C ARG A 183 8.18 11.98 -0.36
N MET A 184 7.38 12.24 0.66
CA MET A 184 6.65 11.26 1.43
C MET A 184 5.17 11.40 1.12
N VAL A 185 4.50 10.28 0.88
CA VAL A 185 3.07 10.20 0.57
C VAL A 185 2.42 9.27 1.59
N SER A 186 1.40 9.77 2.28
CA SER A 186 0.72 9.07 3.37
C SER A 186 -0.77 9.44 3.47
N PHE A 187 -1.46 8.90 4.47
CA PHE A 187 -2.81 9.32 4.83
C PHE A 187 -2.95 10.79 5.21
N ASP A 188 -1.87 11.44 5.64
CA ASP A 188 -1.91 12.88 5.95
C ASP A 188 -1.66 13.75 4.71
N GLY A 189 -1.45 13.13 3.55
CA GLY A 189 -1.12 13.79 2.31
C GLY A 189 0.37 13.68 1.95
N VAL A 190 0.82 14.64 1.16
CA VAL A 190 2.17 14.68 0.57
C VAL A 190 3.04 15.69 1.31
N LYS A 191 4.22 15.27 1.73
CA LYS A 191 5.24 16.14 2.36
C LYS A 191 6.57 15.99 1.63
N LYS A 192 7.32 17.09 1.47
CA LYS A 192 8.70 17.01 1.00
C LYS A 192 9.58 16.34 2.06
N LEU A 193 10.50 15.47 1.65
CA LEU A 193 11.50 14.91 2.56
C LEU A 193 12.43 16.04 3.00
N ARG A 194 12.53 16.23 4.31
CA ARG A 194 13.49 17.17 4.91
C ARG A 194 14.91 16.56 4.87
N PRO A 195 15.96 17.39 4.85
CA PRO A 195 17.30 16.92 5.19
C PRO A 195 17.27 16.17 6.53
N HIS A 196 18.02 15.07 6.67
CA HIS A 196 18.02 14.23 7.87
C HIS A 196 16.65 13.63 8.23
N PHE A 197 15.84 13.28 7.23
CA PHE A 197 14.62 12.51 7.45
C PHE A 197 14.91 11.27 8.30
N LYS A 198 14.17 11.13 9.40
CA LYS A 198 14.40 10.08 10.39
C LYS A 198 13.48 8.88 10.16
N ILE A 199 14.05 7.68 10.18
CA ILE A 199 13.28 6.43 10.21
C ILE A 199 13.47 5.82 11.58
N LEU A 200 12.38 5.80 12.35
CA LEU A 200 12.38 5.33 13.72
C LEU A 200 11.98 3.86 13.77
N ARG A 201 12.75 3.07 14.53
CA ARG A 201 12.37 1.74 15.03
C ARG A 201 12.04 1.87 16.51
N LEU A 202 10.83 1.53 16.91
CA LEU A 202 10.47 1.52 18.34
C LEU A 202 11.08 0.30 19.03
N ASP A 203 11.62 0.51 20.23
CA ASP A 203 12.14 -0.55 21.08
C ASP A 203 11.59 -0.40 22.51
N PRO A 204 10.87 -1.41 23.05
CA PRO A 204 10.32 -1.37 24.40
C PRO A 204 11.37 -1.51 25.51
N MET A 205 12.56 -2.03 25.20
CA MET A 205 13.64 -2.24 26.17
C MET A 205 14.57 -1.03 26.26
N LEU A 206 14.56 -0.16 25.26
CA LEU A 206 15.35 1.07 25.23
C LEU A 206 14.69 2.15 26.09
N LYS A 207 15.47 2.79 26.97
CA LYS A 207 15.00 3.88 27.83
C LYS A 207 15.87 5.12 27.67
N GLY A 208 15.24 6.28 27.70
CA GLY A 208 15.87 7.60 27.86
C GLY A 208 16.79 8.11 26.74
N ARG A 209 17.12 7.32 25.70
CA ARG A 209 17.95 7.80 24.58
C ARG A 209 17.66 7.09 23.27
N ASN A 210 17.99 7.76 22.16
CA ASN A 210 17.99 7.16 20.83
C ASN A 210 19.33 6.49 20.53
N ILE A 211 19.31 5.39 19.79
CA ILE A 211 20.52 4.73 19.26
C ILE A 211 20.49 4.86 17.74
N ARG A 212 21.58 5.34 17.13
CA ARG A 212 21.68 5.43 15.68
C ARG A 212 21.92 4.04 15.08
N MET A 213 21.13 3.69 14.07
CA MET A 213 21.36 2.50 13.26
C MET A 213 22.47 2.77 12.25
N SER A 214 23.31 1.78 11.98
CA SER A 214 24.20 1.80 10.81
C SER A 214 23.36 1.75 9.51
N SER A 215 23.99 2.11 8.38
CA SER A 215 23.30 2.02 7.08
C SER A 215 22.92 0.58 6.71
N GLU A 216 23.69 -0.41 7.17
CA GLU A 216 23.41 -1.84 6.96
C GLU A 216 22.23 -2.32 7.81
N GLU A 217 22.20 -1.92 9.09
CA GLU A 217 21.07 -2.18 9.98
C GLU A 217 19.79 -1.56 9.44
N LEU A 218 19.85 -0.30 9.00
CA LEU A 218 18.72 0.39 8.40
C LEU A 218 18.26 -0.27 7.09
N LEU A 219 19.18 -0.67 6.23
CA LEU A 219 18.87 -1.41 4.99
C LEU A 219 18.10 -2.70 5.30
N SER A 220 18.62 -3.50 6.24
CA SER A 220 18.00 -4.76 6.67
C SER A 220 16.61 -4.51 7.27
N PHE A 221 16.52 -3.51 8.15
CA PHE A 221 15.27 -3.10 8.78
C PHE A 221 14.21 -2.67 7.77
N LEU A 222 14.56 -1.80 6.82
CA LEU A 222 13.66 -1.35 5.74
C LEU A 222 13.22 -2.50 4.82
N SER A 223 14.12 -3.44 4.54
CA SER A 223 13.78 -4.62 3.74
C SER A 223 12.70 -5.47 4.41
N ALA A 224 12.79 -5.63 5.74
CA ALA A 224 11.81 -6.39 6.53
C ALA A 224 10.46 -5.66 6.71
N HIS A 225 10.45 -4.32 6.67
CA HIS A 225 9.24 -3.50 6.85
C HIS A 225 8.67 -2.98 5.53
N CYS A 226 9.19 -3.44 4.41
CA CYS A 226 8.67 -3.09 3.09
C CYS A 226 7.26 -3.65 2.88
N SER A 227 6.39 -2.86 2.26
CA SER A 227 5.04 -3.25 1.89
C SER A 227 4.96 -3.96 0.54
N TYR A 228 6.07 -4.06 -0.20
CA TYR A 228 6.17 -4.89 -1.39
C TYR A 228 6.19 -6.37 -0.98
N LEU A 229 5.34 -7.18 -1.61
CA LEU A 229 5.27 -8.63 -1.37
C LEU A 229 5.27 -9.35 -2.72
N ASP A 230 6.18 -10.29 -2.95
CA ASP A 230 6.15 -11.16 -4.14
C ASP A 230 6.70 -12.54 -3.79
N SER A 231 6.26 -13.57 -4.51
CA SER A 231 6.75 -14.94 -4.30
C SER A 231 8.23 -15.10 -4.62
N SER A 232 8.81 -14.23 -5.47
CA SER A 232 10.25 -14.21 -5.75
C SER A 232 11.05 -13.25 -4.86
N GLY A 233 10.42 -12.68 -3.84
CA GLY A 233 11.02 -11.67 -2.97
C GLY A 233 11.05 -10.26 -3.59
N LEU A 234 11.87 -9.38 -3.03
CA LEU A 234 11.96 -7.99 -3.50
C LEU A 234 12.57 -7.92 -4.89
N SER A 235 11.93 -7.21 -5.82
CA SER A 235 12.49 -6.99 -7.17
C SER A 235 13.76 -6.12 -7.15
N VAL A 236 14.55 -6.14 -8.23
CA VAL A 236 15.77 -5.31 -8.35
C VAL A 236 15.50 -3.82 -8.07
N PRO A 237 14.49 -3.19 -8.68
CA PRO A 237 14.20 -1.77 -8.42
C PRO A 237 13.86 -1.49 -6.95
N VAL A 238 13.10 -2.40 -6.30
CA VAL A 238 12.75 -2.25 -4.89
C VAL A 238 13.98 -2.30 -3.99
N ARG A 239 14.90 -3.26 -4.24
CA ARG A 239 16.16 -3.36 -3.49
C ARG A 239 17.03 -2.12 -3.68
N GLN A 240 17.11 -1.59 -4.91
CA GLN A 240 17.85 -0.36 -5.20
C GLN A 240 17.25 0.86 -4.48
N MET A 241 15.92 0.98 -4.46
CA MET A 241 15.23 2.05 -3.73
C MET A 241 15.45 1.95 -2.22
N ILE A 242 15.42 0.74 -1.64
CA ILE A 242 15.73 0.54 -0.21
C ILE A 242 17.18 0.95 0.09
N GLN A 243 18.13 0.58 -0.78
CA GLN A 243 19.53 0.95 -0.64
C GLN A 243 19.77 2.45 -0.77
N ALA A 244 19.07 3.13 -1.68
CA ALA A 244 19.14 4.58 -1.79
C ALA A 244 18.54 5.25 -0.55
N LEU A 245 17.37 4.76 -0.08
CA LEU A 245 16.68 5.28 1.08
C LEU A 245 17.54 5.14 2.35
N SER A 246 18.20 4.00 2.56
CA SER A 246 19.03 3.76 3.75
C SER A 246 20.30 4.62 3.79
N LYS A 247 20.73 5.17 2.64
CA LYS A 247 21.87 6.09 2.55
C LYS A 247 21.48 7.56 2.72
N MET A 248 20.24 7.93 2.37
CA MET A 248 19.77 9.33 2.42
C MET A 248 19.03 9.70 3.73
N THR A 249 18.77 8.72 4.59
CA THR A 249 17.98 8.90 5.83
C THR A 249 18.76 8.48 7.06
N ASP A 250 18.35 9.00 8.22
CA ASP A 250 18.90 8.64 9.52
C ASP A 250 18.02 7.58 10.18
N GLY A 251 18.56 6.38 10.39
CA GLY A 251 17.90 5.32 11.15
C GLY A 251 18.13 5.49 12.64
N LEU A 252 17.07 5.51 13.45
CA LEU A 252 17.16 5.61 14.91
C LEU A 252 16.31 4.54 15.60
N VAL A 253 16.89 3.83 16.56
CA VAL A 253 16.14 3.06 17.55
C VAL A 253 15.66 4.04 18.62
N HIS A 254 14.36 4.07 18.88
CA HIS A 254 13.68 5.04 19.74
C HIS A 254 12.93 4.33 20.89
N PRO A 255 12.99 4.82 22.14
CA PRO A 255 12.22 4.28 23.25
C PRO A 255 10.71 4.26 22.95
N GLN A 256 10.09 3.09 23.00
CA GLN A 256 8.65 2.97 22.74
C GLN A 256 7.80 3.77 23.74
N GLU A 257 8.25 3.86 25.00
CA GLU A 257 7.57 4.65 26.06
C GLU A 257 7.49 6.15 25.75
N SER A 258 8.41 6.66 24.93
CA SER A 258 8.47 8.08 24.55
C SER A 258 7.68 8.36 23.27
N PHE A 259 7.27 7.32 22.55
CA PHE A 259 6.48 7.47 21.34
C PHE A 259 5.02 7.75 21.69
N ARG A 260 4.52 8.90 21.22
CA ARG A 260 3.09 9.19 21.23
C ARG A 260 2.57 8.94 19.81
N PRO A 261 1.73 7.92 19.60
CA PRO A 261 0.97 7.81 18.36
C PRO A 261 0.22 9.12 18.11
N ARG A 262 -0.11 9.43 16.86
CA ARG A 262 -1.04 10.52 16.59
C ARG A 262 -2.26 10.31 17.49
N THR A 263 -2.57 11.28 18.35
CA THR A 263 -3.82 11.29 19.09
C THR A 263 -4.92 11.11 18.06
N ASP A 264 -5.77 10.10 18.23
CA ASP A 264 -6.83 9.76 17.29
C ASP A 264 -7.63 11.04 16.95
N LEU A 265 -7.38 11.63 15.78
CA LEU A 265 -8.19 12.74 15.22
C LEU A 265 -9.44 12.17 14.54
N SER A 266 -9.94 11.03 15.02
CA SER A 266 -11.25 10.51 14.69
C SER A 266 -12.31 11.31 15.45
N LEU A 267 -12.51 12.55 15.01
CA LEU A 267 -13.76 13.30 15.18
C LEU A 267 -14.34 13.56 13.80
#